data_AF-A0AA43FBQ5-F1
#
_entry.id   AF-A0AA43FBQ5-F1
#
_cell.length_a   1.000
_cell.length_b   1.000
_cell.length_c   1.000
_cell.angle_alpha   90.00
_cell.angle_beta   90.00
_cell.angle_gamma   90.00
#
_symmetry.space_group_name_H-M   'P 1'
#
loop_
_entity.id
_entity.type
_entity.pdbx_description
1 polymer ?
#
loop_
_entity_poly.entity_id
_entity_poly.type
_entity_poly.pdbx_seq_one_letter_code
_entity_poly.pdbx_strand_id
1 'polypeptide(L)'
;MLVTQEAQRRNRWQALVASLLTALAAALLGWLSPVLWLLLGLSPVAYWWVRRRCVRRMAVMQQPFPDEWEKILRERVTFFTALDHARKVRFRQLVQVFLDEVRITGIRTEVDDTIRMLVAASAVIPIFGFHDWEYHRLREVLIYPDAFDDAYRTRGGSDEQILGMVGLHHLSGVMILSKPALLAGFAPQPGTHNVGVHEFAHLVENEAGEYGLPPEVPWMAVRQWVRYVARELTHPSSRRTRISAYAYTNEHEFFAVLAEYFFTAPERLQRRDPALYALLRDLFHQDTGALLSLVPGRRLGIGRNAPCPCGSGRKYKHCCLARRPKGKG
;
A
#
# COMPACT_ATOMS: atom_id res chain seq x y z
N MET A 1 -5.24 0.96 10.94
CA MET A 1 -4.80 2.37 10.93
C MET A 1 -5.83 3.29 11.55
N LEU A 2 -7.10 3.20 11.13
CA LEU A 2 -8.15 4.04 11.71
C LEU A 2 -8.46 3.64 13.15
N VAL A 3 -8.86 4.62 13.94
CA VAL A 3 -9.33 4.39 15.31
C VAL A 3 -10.82 4.08 15.26
N THR A 4 -11.18 2.81 15.35
CA THR A 4 -12.58 2.37 15.54
C THR A 4 -13.06 2.68 16.96
N GLN A 5 -14.37 2.69 17.21
CA GLN A 5 -14.89 2.87 18.58
C GLN A 5 -14.41 1.76 19.52
N GLU A 6 -14.32 0.52 19.02
CA GLU A 6 -13.80 -0.62 19.77
C GLU A 6 -12.30 -0.48 20.06
N ALA A 7 -11.51 -0.09 19.06
CA ALA A 7 -10.09 0.20 19.25
C ALA A 7 -9.87 1.33 20.26
N GLN A 8 -10.73 2.36 20.26
CA GLN A 8 -10.71 3.43 21.24
C GLN A 8 -11.04 2.92 22.65
N ARG A 9 -12.07 2.07 22.82
CA ARG A 9 -12.41 1.46 24.11
C ARG A 9 -11.26 0.57 24.62
N ARG A 10 -10.69 -0.27 23.75
CA ARG A 10 -9.53 -1.12 24.06
C ARG A 10 -8.32 -0.29 24.49
N ASN A 11 -7.98 0.76 23.76
CA ASN A 11 -6.87 1.66 24.10
C ASN A 11 -7.11 2.43 25.41
N ARG A 12 -8.36 2.85 25.68
CA ARG A 12 -8.74 3.44 26.98
C ARG A 12 -8.51 2.47 28.13
N TRP A 13 -8.96 1.22 27.97
CA TRP A 13 -8.79 0.20 28.99
C TRP A 13 -7.32 -0.13 29.23
N GLN A 14 -6.53 -0.31 28.17
CA GLN A 14 -5.07 -0.50 28.26
C GLN A 14 -4.37 0.65 28.98
N ALA A 15 -4.79 1.90 28.72
CA ALA A 15 -4.23 3.08 29.39
C ALA A 15 -4.57 3.11 30.89
N LEU A 16 -5.79 2.73 31.27
CA LEU A 16 -6.20 2.61 32.68
C LEU A 16 -5.40 1.52 33.39
N VAL A 17 -5.23 0.35 32.77
CA VAL A 17 -4.42 -0.74 33.33
C VAL A 17 -2.97 -0.30 33.52
N ALA A 18 -2.35 0.34 32.52
CA ALA A 18 -0.98 0.84 32.63
C ALA A 18 -0.84 1.86 33.77
N SER A 19 -1.76 2.82 33.86
CA SER A 19 -1.81 3.83 34.93
C SER A 19 -1.97 3.21 36.32
N LEU A 20 -2.84 2.22 36.48
CA LEU A 20 -3.05 1.48 37.72
C LEU A 20 -1.78 0.70 38.12
N LEU A 21 -1.15 0.00 37.19
CA LEU A 21 0.09 -0.74 37.44
C LEU A 21 1.23 0.21 37.85
N THR A 22 1.37 1.36 37.18
CA THR A 22 2.35 2.38 37.55
C THR A 22 2.07 2.95 38.95
N ALA A 23 0.80 3.20 39.29
CA ALA A 23 0.43 3.69 40.61
C ALA A 23 0.71 2.65 41.71
N LEU A 24 0.37 1.38 41.47
CA LEU A 24 0.64 0.28 42.41
C LEU A 24 2.14 0.09 42.63
N ALA A 25 2.95 0.11 41.57
CA ALA A 25 4.40 0.03 41.68
C ALA A 25 4.99 1.21 42.46
N ALA A 26 4.53 2.43 42.18
CA ALA A 26 4.94 3.63 42.90
C ALA A 26 4.54 3.59 44.38
N ALA A 27 3.34 3.09 44.72
CA ALA A 27 2.88 2.93 46.09
C ALA A 27 3.69 1.88 46.87
N LEU A 28 4.00 0.74 46.25
CA LEU A 28 4.87 -0.29 46.85
C LEU A 28 6.27 0.26 47.16
N LEU A 29 6.84 1.03 46.24
CA LEU A 29 8.13 1.69 46.43
C LEU A 29 8.05 2.81 47.50
N GLY A 30 6.96 3.58 47.53
CA GLY A 30 6.71 4.60 48.54
C GLY A 30 6.61 4.05 49.96
N TRP A 31 6.17 2.80 50.10
CA TRP A 31 6.14 2.09 51.38
C TRP A 31 7.54 1.74 51.90
N LEU A 32 8.50 1.49 51.00
CA LEU A 32 9.91 1.24 51.33
C LEU A 32 10.67 2.54 51.63
N SER A 33 10.35 3.63 50.94
CA SER A 33 10.97 4.94 51.14
C SER A 33 9.98 6.08 50.86
N PRO A 34 9.71 6.97 51.84
CA PRO A 34 8.72 8.04 51.68
C PRO A 34 8.98 8.98 50.50
N VAL A 35 10.24 9.17 50.08
CA VAL A 35 10.61 10.02 48.94
C VAL A 35 10.04 9.46 47.62
N LEU A 36 9.83 8.15 47.53
CA LEU A 36 9.37 7.49 46.31
C LEU A 36 7.87 7.66 46.04
N TRP A 37 7.08 8.23 46.98
CA TRP A 37 5.69 8.61 46.73
C TRP A 37 5.55 9.64 45.59
N LEU A 38 6.60 10.42 45.30
CA LEU A 38 6.66 11.32 44.14
C LEU A 38 6.45 10.57 42.80
N LEU A 39 6.77 9.27 42.73
CA LEU A 39 6.59 8.45 41.54
C LEU A 39 5.11 8.23 41.17
N LEU A 40 4.15 8.50 42.07
CA LEU A 40 2.72 8.49 41.71
C LEU A 40 2.40 9.45 40.56
N GLY A 41 3.17 10.54 40.42
CA GLY A 41 3.05 11.48 39.29
C GLY A 41 3.31 10.83 37.92
N LEU A 42 3.94 9.65 37.86
CA LEU A 42 4.13 8.89 36.63
C LEU A 42 2.86 8.18 36.16
N SER A 43 1.88 7.95 37.03
CA SER A 43 0.62 7.28 36.66
C SER A 43 -0.19 8.04 35.60
N PRO A 44 -0.49 9.34 35.74
CA PRO A 44 -1.15 10.11 34.67
C PRO A 44 -0.28 10.23 33.41
N VAL A 45 1.06 10.23 33.55
CA VAL A 45 1.99 10.22 32.40
C VAL A 45 1.88 8.90 31.64
N ALA A 46 1.81 7.76 32.32
CA ALA A 46 1.62 6.45 31.71
C ALA A 46 0.28 6.37 30.95
N TYR A 47 -0.80 6.87 31.55
CA TYR A 47 -2.11 6.98 30.88
C TYR A 47 -2.00 7.82 29.60
N TRP A 48 -1.44 9.02 29.68
CA TRP A 48 -1.27 9.90 28.53
C TRP A 48 -0.39 9.26 27.46
N TRP A 49 0.72 8.61 27.84
CA TRP A 49 1.65 7.98 26.90
C TRP A 49 1.00 6.87 26.06
N VAL A 50 0.15 6.04 26.68
CA VAL A 50 -0.61 5.00 25.97
C VAL A 50 -1.71 5.61 25.08
N ARG A 51 -2.31 6.72 25.51
CA ARG A 51 -3.41 7.40 24.79
C ARG A 51 -2.94 8.30 23.65
N ARG A 52 -1.73 8.88 23.73
CA ARG A 52 -1.30 9.99 22.87
C ARG A 52 -1.41 9.68 21.38
N ARG A 53 -1.05 8.46 20.96
CA ARG A 53 -1.12 8.05 19.53
C ARG A 53 -2.56 7.96 19.05
N CYS A 54 -3.43 7.31 19.84
CA CYS A 54 -4.86 7.20 19.51
C CYS A 54 -5.53 8.57 19.47
N VAL A 55 -5.25 9.44 20.44
CA VAL A 55 -5.82 10.79 20.50
C VAL A 55 -5.32 11.66 19.35
N ARG A 56 -4.02 11.60 19.03
CA ARG A 56 -3.43 12.31 17.88
C ARG A 56 -4.08 11.90 16.56
N ARG A 57 -4.24 10.59 16.32
CA ARG A 57 -4.93 10.08 15.12
C ARG A 57 -6.37 10.57 15.03
N MET A 58 -7.11 10.53 16.13
CA MET A 58 -8.49 11.05 16.15
C MET A 58 -8.54 12.54 15.80
N ALA A 59 -7.62 13.34 16.35
CA ALA A 59 -7.54 14.76 16.03
C ALA A 59 -7.21 14.99 14.54
N VAL A 60 -6.25 14.24 13.99
CA VAL A 60 -5.87 14.30 12.57
C VAL A 60 -7.04 13.93 11.65
N MET A 61 -7.78 12.87 11.98
CA MET A 61 -8.96 12.42 11.20
C MET A 61 -10.14 13.40 11.23
N GLN A 62 -10.17 14.32 12.19
CA GLN A 62 -11.19 15.37 12.30
C GLN A 62 -10.79 16.66 11.57
N GLN A 63 -9.52 16.79 11.18
CA GLN A 63 -9.09 17.95 10.40
C GLN A 63 -9.71 17.93 9.00
N PRO A 64 -10.07 19.10 8.45
CA PRO A 64 -10.55 19.18 7.08
C PRO A 64 -9.48 18.63 6.13
N PHE A 65 -9.93 17.86 5.14
CA PHE A 65 -9.04 17.36 4.09
C PHE A 65 -8.76 18.50 3.10
N PRO A 66 -7.50 18.91 2.86
CA PRO A 66 -7.19 20.03 1.97
C PRO A 66 -7.73 19.83 0.55
N ASP A 67 -8.27 20.89 -0.06
CA ASP A 67 -8.89 20.83 -1.39
C ASP A 67 -7.88 20.44 -2.49
N GLU A 68 -6.63 20.91 -2.39
CA GLU A 68 -5.57 20.53 -3.32
C GLU A 68 -5.26 19.02 -3.26
N TRP A 69 -5.27 18.45 -2.05
CA TRP A 69 -5.08 17.00 -1.88
C TRP A 69 -6.25 16.22 -2.48
N GLU A 70 -7.48 16.70 -2.30
CA GLU A 70 -8.69 16.10 -2.89
C GLU A 70 -8.61 16.12 -4.42
N LYS A 71 -8.17 17.24 -4.99
CA LYS A 71 -7.97 17.41 -6.43
C LYS A 71 -6.95 16.40 -6.98
N ILE A 72 -5.78 16.28 -6.34
CA ILE A 72 -4.74 15.31 -6.74
C ILE A 72 -5.29 13.88 -6.71
N LEU A 73 -5.99 13.48 -5.64
CA LEU A 73 -6.57 12.14 -5.55
C LEU A 73 -7.61 11.88 -6.64
N ARG A 74 -8.44 12.87 -6.97
CA ARG A 74 -9.45 12.76 -8.04
C ARG A 74 -8.84 12.68 -9.44
N GLU A 75 -7.75 13.37 -9.68
CA GLU A 75 -7.11 13.41 -10.99
C GLU A 75 -6.20 12.21 -11.24
N ARG A 76 -5.50 11.72 -10.21
CA ARG A 76 -4.39 10.77 -10.37
C ARG A 76 -4.70 9.36 -9.84
N VAL A 77 -5.60 9.23 -8.86
CA VAL A 77 -5.82 7.96 -8.16
C VAL A 77 -7.15 7.35 -8.58
N THR A 78 -7.11 6.53 -9.64
CA THR A 78 -8.32 5.84 -10.17
C THR A 78 -9.04 5.00 -9.11
N PHE A 79 -8.28 4.40 -8.18
CA PHE A 79 -8.86 3.67 -7.06
C PHE A 79 -9.75 4.57 -6.20
N PHE A 80 -9.31 5.80 -5.90
CA PHE A 80 -10.06 6.75 -5.09
C PHE A 80 -11.32 7.24 -5.81
N THR A 81 -11.25 7.52 -7.11
CA THR A 81 -12.40 8.02 -7.87
C THR A 81 -13.53 6.99 -7.93
N ALA A 82 -13.19 5.70 -7.98
CA ALA A 82 -14.11 4.57 -7.99
C ALA A 82 -14.89 4.36 -6.68
N LEU A 83 -14.40 4.90 -5.56
CA LEU A 83 -15.03 4.73 -4.25
C LEU A 83 -16.34 5.52 -4.13
N ASP A 84 -17.31 4.97 -3.38
CA ASP A 84 -18.48 5.71 -2.91
C ASP A 84 -18.11 6.79 -1.88
N HIS A 85 -19.08 7.61 -1.48
CA HIS A 85 -18.84 8.72 -0.55
C HIS A 85 -18.27 8.26 0.81
N ALA A 86 -18.85 7.21 1.42
CA ALA A 86 -18.41 6.72 2.73
C ALA A 86 -16.97 6.18 2.67
N ARG A 87 -16.67 5.43 1.61
CA ARG A 87 -15.34 4.88 1.35
C ARG A 87 -14.32 5.97 1.00
N LYS A 88 -14.71 7.05 0.32
CA LYS A 88 -13.84 8.23 0.10
C LYS A 88 -13.47 8.92 1.41
N VAL A 89 -14.42 9.11 2.32
CA VAL A 89 -14.14 9.66 3.67
C VAL A 89 -13.12 8.79 4.39
N ARG A 90 -13.33 7.46 4.37
CA ARG A 90 -12.39 6.50 4.97
C ARG A 90 -10.99 6.59 4.36
N PHE A 91 -10.90 6.69 3.03
CA PHE A 91 -9.63 6.80 2.32
C PHE A 91 -8.87 8.07 2.70
N ARG A 92 -9.55 9.22 2.77
CA ARG A 92 -8.95 10.49 3.22
C ARG A 92 -8.38 10.40 4.63
N GLN A 93 -9.14 9.80 5.55
CA GLN A 93 -8.70 9.61 6.93
C GLN A 93 -7.46 8.70 7.02
N LEU A 94 -7.41 7.63 6.21
CA LEU A 94 -6.23 6.77 6.13
C LEU A 94 -5.02 7.53 5.59
N VAL A 95 -5.20 8.35 4.54
CA VAL A 95 -4.14 9.21 3.99
C VAL A 95 -3.65 10.22 5.02
N GLN A 96 -4.54 10.89 5.74
CA GLN A 96 -4.16 11.86 6.78
C GLN A 96 -3.35 11.20 7.90
N VAL A 97 -3.80 10.04 8.40
CA VAL A 97 -3.08 9.29 9.43
C VAL A 97 -1.72 8.82 8.93
N PHE A 98 -1.64 8.32 7.69
CA PHE A 98 -0.37 7.90 7.10
C PHE A 98 0.62 9.06 7.01
N LEU A 99 0.18 10.22 6.52
CA LEU A 99 1.04 11.41 6.37
C LEU A 99 1.43 12.07 7.70
N ASP A 100 0.66 11.85 8.76
CA ASP A 100 1.00 12.29 10.12
C ASP A 100 2.06 11.40 10.79
N GLU A 101 2.06 10.10 10.47
CA GLU A 101 2.92 9.10 11.11
C GLU A 101 4.17 8.72 10.30
N VAL A 102 4.13 8.84 8.97
CA VAL A 102 5.22 8.46 8.07
C VAL A 102 5.81 9.69 7.41
N ARG A 103 7.13 9.88 7.57
CA ARG A 103 7.86 10.98 6.93
C ARG A 103 8.09 10.66 5.46
N ILE A 104 7.98 11.66 4.59
CA ILE A 104 8.32 11.54 3.17
C ILE A 104 9.44 12.54 2.88
N THR A 105 10.61 12.03 2.50
CA THR A 105 11.83 12.83 2.36
C THR A 105 12.40 12.69 0.95
N GLY A 106 12.65 13.81 0.29
CA GLY A 106 13.27 13.83 -1.03
C GLY A 106 14.79 13.81 -0.94
N ILE A 107 15.44 12.85 -1.57
CA ILE A 107 16.90 12.78 -1.66
C ILE A 107 17.33 13.40 -2.98
N ARG A 108 17.84 14.64 -2.94
CA ARG A 108 18.22 15.42 -4.15
C ARG A 108 17.04 15.62 -5.12
N THR A 109 15.82 15.64 -4.60
CA THR A 109 14.60 15.95 -5.34
C THR A 109 13.59 16.60 -4.42
N GLU A 110 12.73 17.45 -4.96
CA GLU A 110 11.64 18.06 -4.19
C GLU A 110 10.46 17.10 -4.04
N VAL A 111 9.80 17.18 -2.88
CA VAL A 111 8.59 16.41 -2.56
C VAL A 111 7.45 17.41 -2.37
N ASP A 112 6.67 17.57 -3.43
CA ASP A 112 5.46 18.38 -3.42
C ASP A 112 4.24 17.56 -2.92
N ASP A 113 3.08 18.21 -2.82
CA ASP A 113 1.85 17.56 -2.40
C ASP A 113 1.42 16.44 -3.34
N THR A 114 1.74 16.53 -4.63
CA THR A 114 1.46 15.44 -5.59
C THR A 114 2.21 14.18 -5.17
N ILE A 115 3.52 14.25 -4.96
CA ILE A 115 4.31 13.10 -4.52
C ILE A 115 3.81 12.59 -3.17
N ARG A 116 3.53 13.47 -2.20
CA ARG A 116 3.00 13.06 -0.88
C ARG A 116 1.69 12.27 -1.02
N MET A 117 0.76 12.74 -1.85
CA MET A 117 -0.51 12.05 -2.08
C MET A 117 -0.34 10.71 -2.78
N LEU A 118 0.55 10.61 -3.76
CA LEU A 118 0.78 9.34 -4.48
C LEU A 118 1.45 8.29 -3.60
N VAL A 119 2.40 8.68 -2.75
CA VAL A 119 2.98 7.76 -1.73
C VAL A 119 1.90 7.30 -0.77
N ALA A 120 1.11 8.22 -0.21
CA ALA A 120 0.04 7.87 0.72
C ALA A 120 -1.03 6.98 0.07
N ALA A 121 -1.42 7.26 -1.18
CA ALA A 121 -2.35 6.43 -1.92
C ALA A 121 -1.78 5.03 -2.17
N SER A 122 -0.50 4.91 -2.51
CA SER A 122 0.20 3.64 -2.67
C SER A 122 0.18 2.81 -1.39
N ALA A 123 0.33 3.45 -0.24
CA ALA A 123 0.24 2.80 1.07
C ALA A 123 -1.19 2.38 1.43
N VAL A 124 -2.18 3.21 1.10
CA VAL A 124 -3.57 2.98 1.52
C VAL A 124 -4.26 1.92 0.66
N ILE A 125 -3.97 1.84 -0.65
CA ILE A 125 -4.66 0.93 -1.59
C ILE A 125 -4.56 -0.55 -1.16
N PRO A 126 -3.38 -1.14 -0.90
CA PRO A 126 -3.26 -2.54 -0.53
C PRO A 126 -4.02 -2.89 0.75
N ILE A 127 -4.07 -1.96 1.70
CA ILE A 127 -4.60 -2.20 3.04
C ILE A 127 -6.05 -1.77 3.20
N PHE A 128 -6.66 -1.21 2.14
CA PHE A 128 -7.97 -0.59 2.24
C PHE A 128 -9.07 -1.60 2.62
N GLY A 129 -8.89 -2.89 2.36
CA GLY A 129 -9.83 -3.93 2.81
C GLY A 129 -9.78 -4.22 4.31
N PHE A 130 -8.69 -3.85 4.99
CA PHE A 130 -8.46 -4.20 6.40
C PHE A 130 -8.90 -3.09 7.35
N HIS A 131 -9.48 -3.47 8.49
CA HIS A 131 -10.04 -2.52 9.45
C HIS A 131 -9.02 -2.16 10.54
N ASP A 132 -8.30 -3.17 11.02
CA ASP A 132 -7.43 -3.14 12.20
C ASP A 132 -5.95 -3.42 11.86
N TRP A 133 -5.54 -3.12 10.63
CA TRP A 133 -4.16 -3.29 10.16
C TRP A 133 -3.41 -1.96 9.94
N GLU A 134 -2.11 -1.88 10.25
CA GLU A 134 -1.26 -0.71 9.99
C GLU A 134 0.21 -1.09 9.75
N TYR A 135 0.96 -0.21 9.07
CA TYR A 135 2.42 -0.33 8.96
C TYR A 135 3.08 0.04 10.30
N HIS A 136 3.45 -0.96 11.09
CA HIS A 136 4.03 -0.77 12.42
C HIS A 136 5.51 -0.40 12.38
N ARG A 137 6.27 -0.87 11.38
CA ARG A 137 7.71 -0.67 11.30
C ARG A 137 8.09 0.48 10.37
N LEU A 138 7.26 0.81 9.38
CA LEU A 138 7.52 1.95 8.50
C LEU A 138 7.54 3.27 9.29
N ARG A 139 8.56 4.08 9.02
CA ARG A 139 8.78 5.41 9.61
C ARG A 139 9.02 6.48 8.54
N GLU A 140 9.67 6.10 7.45
CA GLU A 140 10.08 7.05 6.42
C GLU A 140 10.04 6.44 5.01
N VAL A 141 9.62 7.25 4.04
CA VAL A 141 9.71 6.95 2.61
C VAL A 141 10.64 7.96 1.95
N LEU A 142 11.73 7.47 1.38
CA LEU A 142 12.71 8.26 0.63
C LEU A 142 12.34 8.31 -0.84
N ILE A 143 12.31 9.50 -1.41
CA ILE A 143 12.01 9.73 -2.82
C ILE A 143 13.29 10.12 -3.54
N TYR A 144 13.69 9.30 -4.51
CA TYR A 144 14.89 9.50 -5.32
C TYR A 144 14.53 10.11 -6.69
N PRO A 145 15.42 10.90 -7.31
CA PRO A 145 15.14 11.59 -8.56
C PRO A 145 15.03 10.63 -9.76
N ASP A 146 15.60 9.43 -9.66
CA ASP A 146 15.64 8.43 -10.72
C ASP A 146 15.73 7.01 -10.11
N ALA A 147 15.78 5.98 -10.97
CA ALA A 147 16.17 4.62 -10.59
C ALA A 147 17.56 4.60 -9.92
N PHE A 148 17.82 3.58 -9.10
CA PHE A 148 19.06 3.44 -8.33
C PHE A 148 19.62 2.02 -8.37
N ASP A 149 20.91 1.85 -8.12
CA ASP A 149 21.54 0.52 -7.94
C ASP A 149 21.51 0.07 -6.46
N ASP A 150 22.00 -1.15 -6.18
CA ASP A 150 22.13 -1.68 -4.80
C ASP A 150 22.97 -0.79 -3.86
N ALA A 151 23.82 0.07 -4.43
CA ALA A 151 24.63 1.04 -3.69
C ALA A 151 23.92 2.40 -3.53
N TYR A 152 22.62 2.48 -3.83
CA TYR A 152 21.78 3.67 -3.77
C TYR A 152 22.24 4.82 -4.68
N ARG A 153 22.97 4.50 -5.76
CA ARG A 153 23.46 5.49 -6.73
C ARG A 153 22.51 5.60 -7.90
N THR A 154 22.18 6.82 -8.28
CA THR A 154 21.30 7.13 -9.42
C THR A 154 22.05 7.44 -10.72
N ARG A 155 23.40 7.50 -10.68
CA ARG A 155 24.26 7.74 -11.85
C ARG A 155 25.59 7.00 -11.68
N GLY A 156 26.09 6.41 -12.76
CA GLY A 156 27.37 5.69 -12.78
C GLY A 156 27.38 4.39 -11.97
N GLY A 157 26.20 3.79 -11.75
CA GLY A 157 26.00 2.52 -11.05
C GLY A 157 26.04 1.31 -11.98
N SER A 158 25.74 0.13 -11.44
CA SER A 158 25.56 -1.11 -12.22
C SER A 158 24.40 -1.03 -13.22
N ASP A 159 24.28 -2.02 -14.11
CA ASP A 159 23.15 -2.13 -15.06
C ASP A 159 21.80 -2.42 -14.38
N GLU A 160 21.81 -2.81 -13.10
CA GLU A 160 20.59 -3.10 -12.35
C GLU A 160 19.92 -1.81 -11.86
N GLN A 161 18.75 -1.52 -12.44
CA GLN A 161 17.95 -0.34 -12.12
C GLN A 161 16.78 -0.72 -11.21
N ILE A 162 16.91 -0.37 -9.93
CA ILE A 162 15.89 -0.54 -8.90
C ILE A 162 14.98 0.68 -8.89
N LEU A 163 13.67 0.45 -8.94
CA LEU A 163 12.66 1.50 -8.95
C LEU A 163 12.05 1.75 -7.57
N GLY A 164 12.12 0.76 -6.69
CA GLY A 164 11.66 0.81 -5.31
C GLY A 164 12.30 -0.30 -4.49
N MET A 165 12.39 -0.11 -3.18
CA MET A 165 12.77 -1.17 -2.25
C MET A 165 12.29 -0.90 -0.83
N VAL A 166 12.08 -1.97 -0.07
CA VAL A 166 11.95 -1.93 1.39
C VAL A 166 13.32 -2.13 2.02
N GLY A 167 13.73 -1.21 2.90
CA GLY A 167 15.00 -1.27 3.59
C GLY A 167 15.11 -2.47 4.53
N LEU A 168 16.23 -3.19 4.43
CA LEU A 168 16.59 -4.29 5.33
C LEU A 168 17.63 -3.85 6.36
N HIS A 169 17.74 -4.60 7.46
CA HIS A 169 18.74 -4.40 8.52
C HIS A 169 18.79 -2.96 9.06
N HIS A 170 19.87 -2.22 8.77
CA HIS A 170 20.11 -0.87 9.25
C HIS A 170 19.16 0.17 8.63
N LEU A 171 18.47 -0.17 7.53
CA LEU A 171 17.41 0.62 6.92
C LEU A 171 16.00 0.14 7.30
N SER A 172 15.88 -0.70 8.34
CA SER A 172 14.58 -1.16 8.83
C SER A 172 13.67 0.02 9.15
N GLY A 173 12.48 0.02 8.55
CA GLY A 173 11.50 1.11 8.67
C GLY A 173 11.64 2.22 7.64
N VAL A 174 12.52 2.07 6.65
CA VAL A 174 12.65 2.97 5.50
C VAL A 174 12.20 2.26 4.22
N MET A 175 11.45 2.95 3.38
CA MET A 175 11.17 2.54 1.98
C MET A 175 11.80 3.55 1.03
N ILE A 176 12.32 3.11 -0.10
CA ILE A 176 12.87 3.98 -1.15
C ILE A 176 12.02 3.83 -2.41
N LEU A 177 11.68 4.95 -3.05
CA LEU A 177 10.93 4.98 -4.31
C LEU A 177 11.57 5.96 -5.30
N SER A 178 11.61 5.55 -6.57
CA SER A 178 11.95 6.42 -7.70
C SER A 178 10.78 7.35 -8.03
N LYS A 179 11.00 8.66 -7.99
CA LYS A 179 10.01 9.70 -8.32
C LYS A 179 9.37 9.51 -9.70
N PRO A 180 10.12 9.32 -10.81
CA PRO A 180 9.50 9.08 -12.11
C PRO A 180 8.67 7.79 -12.15
N ALA A 181 9.12 6.73 -11.48
CA ALA A 181 8.38 5.46 -11.42
C ALA A 181 7.07 5.59 -10.64
N LEU A 182 7.09 6.28 -9.49
CA LEU A 182 5.90 6.60 -8.71
C LEU A 182 4.89 7.39 -9.56
N LEU A 183 5.34 8.45 -10.24
CA LEU A 183 4.47 9.26 -11.10
C LEU A 183 3.88 8.44 -12.25
N ALA A 184 4.67 7.56 -12.86
CA ALA A 184 4.23 6.68 -13.95
C ALA A 184 3.15 5.67 -13.49
N GLY A 185 3.27 5.15 -12.25
CA GLY A 185 2.28 4.24 -11.66
C GLY A 185 0.88 4.84 -11.51
N PHE A 186 0.77 6.17 -11.44
CA PHE A 186 -0.49 6.93 -11.36
C PHE A 186 -0.72 7.83 -12.59
N ALA A 187 -0.15 7.47 -13.74
CA ALA A 187 -0.48 8.12 -15.00
C ALA A 187 -1.94 7.82 -15.40
N PRO A 188 -2.60 8.63 -16.25
CA PRO A 188 -3.99 8.42 -16.66
C PRO A 188 -4.26 7.09 -17.38
N GLN A 189 -3.25 6.53 -18.04
CA GLN A 189 -3.26 5.18 -18.60
C GLN A 189 -2.10 4.41 -17.97
N PRO A 190 -2.18 4.09 -16.68
CA PRO A 190 -1.13 3.32 -16.07
C PRO A 190 -1.12 1.95 -16.75
N GLY A 191 0.08 1.42 -16.96
CA GLY A 191 0.21 0.04 -17.40
C GLY A 191 -0.31 -0.92 -16.33
N THR A 192 0.26 -2.12 -16.30
CA THR A 192 0.05 -3.06 -15.19
C THR A 192 1.01 -2.84 -14.03
N HIS A 193 1.79 -1.76 -14.08
CA HIS A 193 2.89 -1.49 -13.16
C HIS A 193 2.59 -0.26 -12.31
N ASN A 194 2.75 -0.39 -11.00
CA ASN A 194 2.72 0.68 -10.04
C ASN A 194 3.69 0.33 -8.91
N VAL A 195 4.91 0.86 -9.01
CA VAL A 195 6.01 0.59 -8.06
C VAL A 195 5.63 0.96 -6.64
N GLY A 196 4.87 2.04 -6.42
CA GLY A 196 4.39 2.37 -5.08
C GLY A 196 3.54 1.23 -4.50
N VAL A 197 2.51 0.80 -5.22
CA VAL A 197 1.64 -0.31 -4.79
C VAL A 197 2.44 -1.62 -4.62
N HIS A 198 3.42 -1.87 -5.48
CA HIS A 198 4.34 -3.01 -5.41
C HIS A 198 5.11 -3.04 -4.08
N GLU A 199 5.85 -1.98 -3.76
CA GLU A 199 6.65 -1.90 -2.52
C GLU A 199 5.79 -1.95 -1.26
N PHE A 200 4.62 -1.30 -1.29
CA PHE A 200 3.69 -1.37 -0.17
C PHE A 200 3.02 -2.74 -0.02
N ALA A 201 2.87 -3.51 -1.11
CA ALA A 201 2.43 -4.90 -1.03
C ALA A 201 3.48 -5.77 -0.34
N HIS A 202 4.78 -5.59 -0.64
CA HIS A 202 5.85 -6.26 0.12
C HIS A 202 5.79 -5.96 1.61
N LEU A 203 5.48 -4.72 2.01
CA LEU A 203 5.29 -4.42 3.44
C LEU A 203 4.09 -5.14 4.05
N VAL A 204 2.98 -5.25 3.32
CA VAL A 204 1.80 -6.00 3.79
C VAL A 204 2.15 -7.47 4.01
N GLU A 205 2.94 -8.05 3.11
CA GLU A 205 3.42 -9.41 3.23
C GLU A 205 4.37 -9.54 4.43
N ASN A 206 5.45 -8.75 4.47
CA ASN A 206 6.52 -8.89 5.46
C ASN A 206 6.13 -8.50 6.89
N GLU A 207 5.17 -7.60 7.10
CA GLU A 207 4.75 -7.16 8.45
C GLU A 207 3.81 -8.13 9.15
N ALA A 208 3.26 -9.10 8.44
CA ALA A 208 2.14 -9.83 8.97
C ALA A 208 2.52 -11.25 9.44
N GLY A 209 3.17 -11.29 10.60
CA GLY A 209 3.35 -12.49 11.42
C GLY A 209 4.07 -13.67 10.73
N GLU A 210 3.88 -14.87 11.28
CA GLU A 210 4.56 -16.12 10.90
C GLU A 210 4.32 -16.57 9.45
N TYR A 211 3.23 -16.09 8.82
CA TYR A 211 2.81 -16.50 7.46
C TYR A 211 2.79 -15.36 6.44
N GLY A 212 3.28 -14.18 6.83
CA GLY A 212 3.43 -13.03 5.95
C GLY A 212 2.12 -12.48 5.35
N LEU A 213 0.98 -12.53 6.07
CA LEU A 213 -0.28 -11.90 5.62
C LEU A 213 -1.12 -11.38 6.80
N PRO A 214 -1.87 -10.25 6.64
CA PRO A 214 -2.61 -9.60 7.73
C PRO A 214 -3.47 -10.58 8.56
N PRO A 215 -3.59 -10.41 9.89
CA PRO A 215 -4.36 -11.34 10.75
C PRO A 215 -5.86 -11.44 10.39
N GLU A 216 -6.40 -10.44 9.70
CA GLU A 216 -7.78 -10.45 9.22
C GLU A 216 -7.99 -11.46 8.06
N VAL A 217 -6.92 -11.85 7.37
CA VAL A 217 -7.01 -12.78 6.24
C VAL A 217 -7.43 -14.17 6.72
N PRO A 218 -8.47 -14.79 6.14
CA PRO A 218 -8.89 -16.13 6.52
C PRO A 218 -7.76 -17.13 6.34
N TRP A 219 -7.50 -17.95 7.37
CA TRP A 219 -6.46 -19.00 7.32
C TRP A 219 -6.61 -19.94 6.11
N MET A 220 -7.84 -20.21 5.68
CA MET A 220 -8.09 -21.00 4.47
C MET A 220 -7.56 -20.33 3.20
N ALA A 221 -7.68 -19.00 3.08
CA ALA A 221 -7.14 -18.24 1.96
C ALA A 221 -5.61 -18.25 1.99
N VAL A 222 -4.98 -18.03 3.15
CA VAL A 222 -3.52 -18.14 3.33
C VAL A 222 -3.01 -19.51 2.87
N ARG A 223 -3.65 -20.60 3.33
CA ARG A 223 -3.27 -21.96 2.94
C ARG A 223 -3.46 -22.22 1.44
N GLN A 224 -4.51 -21.70 0.83
CA GLN A 224 -4.72 -21.81 -0.62
C GLN A 224 -3.67 -21.03 -1.40
N TRP A 225 -3.31 -19.84 -0.92
CA TRP A 225 -2.26 -18.99 -1.46
C TRP A 225 -0.91 -19.67 -1.46
N VAL A 226 -0.43 -20.14 -0.31
CA VAL A 226 0.86 -20.84 -0.20
C VAL A 226 0.93 -22.04 -1.15
N ARG A 227 -0.15 -22.82 -1.23
CA ARG A 227 -0.24 -23.97 -2.16
C ARG A 227 -0.23 -23.55 -3.63
N TYR A 228 -0.91 -22.45 -3.95
CA TYR A 228 -0.96 -21.90 -5.30
C TYR A 228 0.43 -21.41 -5.72
N VAL A 229 1.07 -20.58 -4.91
CA VAL A 229 2.41 -20.02 -5.17
C VAL A 229 3.44 -21.13 -5.32
N ALA A 230 3.49 -22.09 -4.37
CA ALA A 230 4.43 -23.20 -4.44
C ALA A 230 4.28 -24.01 -5.73
N ARG A 231 3.04 -24.27 -6.16
CA ARG A 231 2.76 -24.96 -7.42
C ARG A 231 3.20 -24.13 -8.63
N GLU A 232 2.83 -22.85 -8.66
CA GLU A 232 3.06 -21.99 -9.82
C GLU A 232 4.54 -21.65 -9.99
N LEU A 233 5.31 -21.51 -8.90
CA LEU A 233 6.76 -21.29 -8.96
C LEU A 233 7.53 -22.57 -9.33
N THR A 234 7.10 -23.74 -8.85
CA THR A 234 7.77 -25.02 -9.19
C THR A 234 7.45 -25.44 -10.63
N HIS A 235 6.20 -25.28 -11.06
CA HIS A 235 5.74 -25.68 -12.38
C HIS A 235 4.96 -24.53 -13.05
N PRO A 236 5.66 -23.50 -13.58
CA PRO A 236 5.00 -22.33 -14.15
C PRO A 236 4.13 -22.73 -15.33
N SER A 237 2.83 -22.44 -15.23
CA SER A 237 1.84 -22.85 -16.21
C SER A 237 2.17 -22.30 -17.61
N SER A 238 1.98 -23.08 -18.68
CA SER A 238 2.24 -22.62 -20.07
C SER A 238 1.35 -21.42 -20.49
N ARG A 239 0.39 -21.06 -19.64
CA ARG A 239 -0.40 -19.82 -19.69
C ARG A 239 0.42 -18.55 -19.35
N ARG A 240 1.75 -18.66 -19.15
CA ARG A 240 2.80 -17.62 -18.98
C ARG A 240 2.62 -16.29 -19.71
N THR A 241 1.95 -16.23 -20.85
CA THR A 241 2.16 -15.20 -21.87
C THR A 241 1.90 -13.73 -21.48
N ARG A 242 1.49 -13.38 -20.25
CA ARG A 242 1.23 -11.97 -19.86
C ARG A 242 1.48 -11.57 -18.40
N ILE A 243 2.01 -12.42 -17.51
CA ILE A 243 2.53 -11.95 -16.21
C ILE A 243 4.02 -11.64 -16.41
N SER A 244 4.54 -10.60 -15.75
CA SER A 244 5.94 -10.24 -15.87
C SER A 244 6.84 -11.42 -15.50
N ALA A 245 7.91 -11.67 -16.27
CA ALA A 245 8.91 -12.67 -15.91
C ALA A 245 9.53 -12.39 -14.53
N TYR A 246 9.61 -11.09 -14.17
CA TYR A 246 10.07 -10.62 -12.88
C TYR A 246 9.28 -11.20 -11.69
N ALA A 247 7.99 -11.50 -11.86
CA ALA A 247 7.17 -12.10 -10.81
C ALA A 247 7.68 -13.48 -10.36
N TYR A 248 8.43 -14.18 -11.22
CA TYR A 248 8.92 -15.54 -10.94
C TYR A 248 10.32 -15.57 -10.30
N THR A 249 10.85 -14.41 -9.90
CA THR A 249 12.15 -14.31 -9.23
C THR A 249 12.13 -14.99 -7.86
N ASN A 250 11.09 -14.73 -7.06
CA ASN A 250 10.84 -15.38 -5.77
C ASN A 250 9.34 -15.21 -5.38
N GLU A 251 8.94 -15.78 -4.26
CA GLU A 251 7.54 -15.74 -3.79
C GLU A 251 7.04 -14.33 -3.44
N HIS A 252 7.91 -13.48 -2.88
CA HIS A 252 7.56 -12.11 -2.51
C HIS A 252 7.29 -11.25 -3.76
N GLU A 253 8.14 -11.37 -4.78
CA GLU A 253 7.97 -10.70 -6.07
C GLU A 253 6.72 -11.18 -6.79
N PHE A 254 6.42 -12.47 -6.66
CA PHE A 254 5.19 -13.04 -7.20
C PHE A 254 3.96 -12.40 -6.56
N PHE A 255 3.96 -12.23 -5.23
CA PHE A 255 2.89 -11.56 -4.51
C PHE A 255 2.75 -10.09 -4.91
N ALA A 256 3.85 -9.33 -4.89
CA ALA A 256 3.84 -7.89 -5.17
C ALA A 256 3.39 -7.59 -6.61
N VAL A 257 3.89 -8.34 -7.60
CA VAL A 257 3.43 -8.19 -8.99
C VAL A 257 1.95 -8.53 -9.10
N LEU A 258 1.47 -9.61 -8.49
CA LEU A 258 0.04 -9.93 -8.54
C LEU A 258 -0.83 -8.86 -7.87
N ALA A 259 -0.36 -8.27 -6.77
CA ALA A 259 -1.01 -7.12 -6.14
C ALA A 259 -1.10 -5.92 -7.11
N GLU A 260 -0.03 -5.61 -7.85
CA GLU A 260 -0.08 -4.57 -8.89
C GLU A 260 -1.17 -4.86 -9.92
N TYR A 261 -1.22 -6.07 -10.47
CA TYR A 261 -2.27 -6.45 -11.44
C TYR A 261 -3.67 -6.34 -10.83
N PHE A 262 -3.81 -6.77 -9.58
CA PHE A 262 -5.07 -6.76 -8.86
C PHE A 262 -5.61 -5.35 -8.65
N PHE A 263 -4.77 -4.38 -8.30
CA PHE A 263 -5.19 -3.00 -8.06
C PHE A 263 -5.20 -2.12 -9.32
N THR A 264 -4.37 -2.42 -10.33
CA THR A 264 -4.24 -1.60 -11.53
C THR A 264 -5.04 -2.13 -12.73
N ALA A 265 -5.23 -3.45 -12.85
CA ALA A 265 -5.84 -4.09 -14.02
C ALA A 265 -6.59 -5.41 -13.69
N PRO A 266 -7.54 -5.43 -12.72
CA PRO A 266 -8.21 -6.65 -12.26
C PRO A 266 -8.99 -7.37 -13.35
N GLU A 267 -9.57 -6.67 -14.33
CA GLU A 267 -10.25 -7.29 -15.47
C GLU A 267 -9.34 -8.20 -16.31
N ARG A 268 -8.03 -7.88 -16.36
CA ARG A 268 -7.05 -8.72 -17.07
C ARG A 268 -6.77 -9.98 -16.26
N LEU A 269 -6.65 -9.84 -14.94
CA LEU A 269 -6.44 -10.95 -14.02
C LEU A 269 -7.65 -11.88 -13.99
N GLN A 270 -8.85 -11.35 -13.79
CA GLN A 270 -10.11 -12.10 -13.73
C GLN A 270 -10.42 -12.87 -15.02
N ARG A 271 -10.17 -12.27 -16.20
CA ARG A 271 -10.34 -13.00 -17.48
C ARG A 271 -9.33 -14.11 -17.68
N ARG A 272 -8.15 -14.01 -17.08
CA ARG A 272 -7.06 -14.96 -17.28
C ARG A 272 -7.15 -16.12 -16.30
N ASP A 273 -7.30 -15.78 -15.04
CA ASP A 273 -7.39 -16.72 -13.94
C ASP A 273 -8.42 -16.21 -12.91
N PRO A 274 -9.70 -16.57 -13.09
CA PRO A 274 -10.75 -16.21 -12.16
C PRO A 274 -10.50 -16.76 -10.74
N ALA A 275 -9.83 -17.90 -10.61
CA ALA A 275 -9.56 -18.53 -9.32
C ALA A 275 -8.46 -17.75 -8.57
N LEU A 276 -7.39 -17.36 -9.26
CA LEU A 276 -6.37 -16.48 -8.70
C LEU A 276 -6.95 -15.11 -8.31
N TYR A 277 -7.81 -14.54 -9.16
CA TYR A 277 -8.49 -13.28 -8.83
C TYR A 277 -9.34 -13.41 -7.55
N ALA A 278 -10.14 -14.49 -7.43
CA ALA A 278 -10.92 -14.75 -6.23
C ALA A 278 -10.03 -14.91 -4.99
N LEU A 279 -8.90 -15.59 -5.12
CA LEU A 279 -7.93 -15.74 -4.04
C LEU A 279 -7.36 -14.39 -3.60
N LEU A 280 -6.91 -13.53 -4.52
CA LEU A 280 -6.43 -12.18 -4.18
C LEU A 280 -7.53 -11.30 -3.57
N ARG A 281 -8.79 -11.43 -4.02
CA ARG A 281 -9.94 -10.76 -3.41
C ARG A 281 -10.10 -11.17 -1.94
N ASP A 282 -9.95 -12.46 -1.65
CA ASP A 282 -10.06 -13.01 -0.31
C ASP A 282 -8.82 -12.68 0.55
N LEU A 283 -7.64 -12.50 -0.07
CA LEU A 283 -6.43 -12.04 0.63
C LEU A 283 -6.48 -10.55 0.98
N PHE A 284 -6.92 -9.69 0.05
CA PHE A 284 -6.92 -8.23 0.24
C PHE A 284 -8.23 -7.68 0.81
N HIS A 285 -9.27 -8.51 0.96
CA HIS A 285 -10.62 -8.12 1.37
C HIS A 285 -11.23 -7.02 0.47
N GLN A 286 -10.93 -7.07 -0.82
CA GLN A 286 -11.32 -6.03 -1.78
C GLN A 286 -11.77 -6.63 -3.09
N ASP A 287 -12.85 -6.17 -3.69
CA ASP A 287 -13.23 -6.54 -5.06
C ASP A 287 -12.88 -5.40 -6.02
N THR A 288 -11.65 -5.39 -6.52
CA THR A 288 -11.12 -4.32 -7.38
C THR A 288 -11.73 -4.34 -8.77
N GLY A 289 -12.13 -5.51 -9.27
CA GLY A 289 -12.87 -5.71 -10.52
C GLY A 289 -14.22 -5.03 -10.46
N ALA A 290 -15.03 -5.32 -9.43
CA ALA A 290 -16.29 -4.64 -9.21
C ALA A 290 -16.09 -3.13 -9.00
N LEU A 291 -15.14 -2.75 -8.14
CA LEU A 291 -14.86 -1.35 -7.81
C LEU A 291 -14.48 -0.54 -9.06
N LEU A 292 -13.47 -0.99 -9.81
CA LEU A 292 -12.90 -0.20 -10.91
C LEU A 292 -13.74 -0.28 -12.19
N SER A 293 -14.71 -1.19 -12.27
CA SER A 293 -15.71 -1.21 -13.35
C SER A 293 -16.64 0.01 -13.33
N LEU A 294 -16.77 0.67 -12.17
CA LEU A 294 -17.61 1.85 -11.97
C LEU A 294 -17.01 3.12 -12.58
N VAL A 295 -15.71 3.12 -12.94
CA VAL A 295 -15.03 4.30 -13.49
C VAL A 295 -15.32 4.42 -14.99
N PRO A 296 -16.06 5.45 -15.44
CA PRO A 296 -16.34 5.66 -16.85
C PRO A 296 -15.06 5.87 -17.65
N GLY A 297 -14.94 5.27 -18.84
CA GLY A 297 -13.77 5.43 -19.71
C GLY A 297 -12.64 4.43 -19.48
N ARG A 298 -12.71 3.58 -18.44
CA ARG A 298 -11.74 2.50 -18.21
C ARG A 298 -11.88 1.29 -19.14
N ARG A 299 -12.74 1.36 -20.17
CA ARG A 299 -12.71 0.34 -21.24
C ARG A 299 -11.33 0.43 -21.89
N LEU A 300 -10.40 -0.42 -21.46
CA LEU A 300 -9.11 -0.69 -22.06
C LEU A 300 -9.33 -1.36 -23.42
N GLY A 301 -9.84 -0.55 -24.34
CA GLY A 301 -9.90 -0.80 -25.75
C GLY A 301 -9.65 0.56 -26.36
N ILE A 302 -8.40 0.81 -26.76
CA ILE A 302 -8.08 1.94 -27.63
C ILE A 302 -9.10 1.90 -28.75
N GLY A 303 -9.98 2.91 -28.80
CA GLY A 303 -11.06 2.94 -29.77
C GLY A 303 -10.47 2.75 -31.15
N ARG A 304 -11.12 1.97 -32.02
CA ARG A 304 -10.60 1.66 -33.37
C ARG A 304 -10.11 2.91 -34.12
N ASN A 305 -10.73 4.07 -33.87
CA ASN A 305 -10.39 5.34 -34.50
C ASN A 305 -9.46 6.25 -33.69
N ALA A 306 -9.06 5.89 -32.47
CA ALA A 306 -8.16 6.68 -31.64
C ALA A 306 -6.72 6.70 -32.20
N PRO A 307 -5.91 7.73 -31.91
CA PRO A 307 -4.49 7.77 -32.28
C PRO A 307 -3.74 6.55 -31.73
N CYS A 308 -2.86 5.96 -32.53
CA CYS A 308 -2.14 4.75 -32.17
C CYS A 308 -0.99 5.06 -31.19
N PRO A 309 -0.87 4.34 -30.05
CA PRO A 309 0.10 4.64 -28.99
C PRO A 309 1.56 4.35 -29.36
N CYS A 310 1.83 3.71 -30.50
CA CYS A 310 3.20 3.47 -30.98
C CYS A 310 3.84 4.71 -31.63
N GLY A 311 3.21 5.89 -31.56
CA GLY A 311 3.75 7.12 -32.14
C GLY A 311 3.67 7.23 -33.66
N SER A 312 3.00 6.28 -34.34
CA SER A 312 2.93 6.27 -35.81
C SER A 312 2.08 7.37 -36.47
N GLY A 313 1.37 8.19 -35.68
CA GLY A 313 0.42 9.19 -36.19
C GLY A 313 -0.87 8.62 -36.83
N ARG A 314 -1.01 7.29 -36.94
CA ARG A 314 -2.17 6.62 -37.56
C ARG A 314 -3.25 6.28 -36.53
N LYS A 315 -4.50 6.07 -36.99
CA LYS A 315 -5.57 5.48 -36.15
C LYS A 315 -5.23 4.04 -35.75
N TYR A 316 -5.54 3.64 -34.53
CA TYR A 316 -5.19 2.35 -33.94
C TYR A 316 -5.62 1.15 -34.81
N LYS A 317 -6.81 1.21 -35.44
CA LYS A 317 -7.30 0.17 -36.36
C LYS A 317 -6.42 -0.07 -37.59
N HIS A 318 -5.67 0.93 -38.03
CA HIS A 318 -4.82 0.90 -39.23
C HIS A 318 -3.34 0.74 -38.90
N CYS A 319 -3.00 0.49 -37.64
CA CYS A 319 -1.62 0.33 -37.20
C CYS A 319 -1.47 -0.95 -36.36
N CYS A 320 -1.35 -0.83 -35.03
CA CYS A 320 -1.11 -1.98 -34.16
C CYS A 320 -2.25 -2.99 -34.13
N LEU A 321 -3.51 -2.57 -34.36
CA LEU A 321 -4.64 -3.49 -34.40
C LEU A 321 -4.68 -4.33 -35.69
N ALA A 322 -4.30 -3.73 -36.84
CA ALA A 322 -4.21 -4.43 -38.13
C ALA A 322 -3.06 -5.44 -38.18
N ARG A 323 -2.04 -5.23 -37.35
CA ARG A 323 -0.87 -6.12 -37.22
C ARG A 323 -1.08 -7.29 -36.28
N ARG A 324 -2.23 -7.37 -35.58
CA ARG A 324 -2.54 -8.56 -34.77
C ARG A 324 -2.84 -9.73 -35.71
N PRO A 325 -2.12 -10.86 -35.61
CA PRO A 325 -2.49 -12.06 -36.37
C PRO A 325 -3.92 -12.44 -35.99
N LYS A 326 -4.77 -12.66 -36.99
CA LYS A 326 -6.14 -13.12 -36.78
C LYS A 326 -6.06 -14.54 -36.18
N GLY A 327 -6.21 -14.64 -34.87
CA GLY A 327 -6.45 -15.92 -34.22
C GLY A 327 -7.75 -16.51 -34.78
N LYS A 328 -7.67 -17.71 -35.36
CA LYS A 328 -8.82 -18.55 -35.67
C LYS A 328 -9.64 -18.74 -34.39
N GLY A 329 -10.96 -18.61 -34.51
CA GLY A 329 -11.92 -18.69 -33.42
C GLY A 329 -12.03 -20.08 -32.82
#